data_AF-A0A5C6NPY2-F1
#
_entry.id   AF-A0A5C6NPY2-F1
#
_cell.length_a   1.000
_cell.length_b   1.000
_cell.length_c   1.000
_cell.angle_alpha   90.00
_cell.angle_beta   90.00
_cell.angle_gamma   90.00
#
_symmetry.space_group_name_H-M   'P 1'
#
loop_
_entity.id
_entity.type
_entity.pdbx_description
1 polymer ?
#
loop_
_entity_poly.entity_id
_entity_poly.type
_entity_poly.pdbx_seq_one_letter_code
_entity_poly.pdbx_strand_id
1 'polypeptide(L)'
;MQAVILNCAHSFCCYCIKQWRKKKDECPICRQAILSQTRCLALDNCINSMVENLSLDTKARRQTLIAERKEPDSAEVMVISDGENEDTLDSSWSSDSEYSLVTIDSSIHLDSSPFSICSLESCDESED
;
A
#
# COMPACT_ATOMS: atom_id res chain seq x y z
N MET A 1 2.27 3.16 3.78
CA MET A 1 1.52 4.15 2.96
C MET A 1 1.99 5.54 3.35
N GLN A 2 2.19 6.44 2.38
CA GLN A 2 2.62 7.83 2.64
C GLN A 2 1.57 8.80 2.11
N ALA A 3 1.00 9.63 2.97
CA ALA A 3 0.09 10.71 2.65
C ALA A 3 0.88 11.99 2.34
N VAL A 4 0.43 12.71 1.33
CA VAL A 4 1.05 13.96 0.89
C VAL A 4 -0.02 15.02 0.64
N ILE A 5 0.31 16.26 0.99
CA ILE A 5 -0.52 17.44 0.81
C ILE A 5 0.13 18.33 -0.24
N LEU A 6 -0.65 18.75 -1.23
CA LEU A 6 -0.21 19.67 -2.28
C LEU A 6 -0.23 21.13 -1.81
N ASN A 7 0.38 22.04 -2.57
CA ASN A 7 0.26 23.49 -2.34
C ASN A 7 -1.19 24.01 -2.28
N CYS A 8 -2.13 23.28 -2.88
CA CYS A 8 -3.55 23.59 -2.85
C CYS A 8 -4.32 22.94 -1.68
N ALA A 9 -3.61 22.42 -0.67
CA ALA A 9 -4.14 21.73 0.51
C ALA A 9 -4.90 20.41 0.28
N HIS A 10 -4.98 19.91 -0.96
CA HIS A 10 -5.54 18.60 -1.24
C HIS A 10 -4.57 17.47 -0.91
N SER A 11 -5.12 16.40 -0.31
CA SER A 11 -4.36 15.26 0.21
C SER A 11 -4.51 14.04 -0.68
N PHE A 12 -3.40 13.35 -0.96
CA PHE A 12 -3.38 12.12 -1.75
C PHE A 12 -2.38 11.11 -1.18
N CYS A 13 -2.46 9.87 -1.63
CA CYS A 13 -1.37 8.92 -1.42
C CYS A 13 -0.18 9.28 -2.34
N CYS A 14 1.05 9.16 -1.83
CA CYS A 14 2.28 9.52 -2.56
C CYS A 14 2.39 8.79 -3.90
N TYR A 15 2.13 7.48 -3.92
CA TYR A 15 2.07 6.70 -5.15
C TYR A 15 1.02 7.25 -6.14
N CYS A 16 -0.19 7.53 -5.64
CA CYS A 16 -1.32 7.97 -6.44
C CYS A 16 -1.01 9.28 -7.17
N ILE A 17 -0.48 10.26 -6.44
CA ILE A 17 -0.15 11.55 -7.04
C ILE A 17 1.07 11.45 -7.96
N LYS A 18 2.07 10.62 -7.63
CA LYS A 18 3.20 10.34 -8.53
C LYS A 18 2.73 9.77 -9.87
N GLN A 19 1.81 8.80 -9.86
CA GLN A 19 1.27 8.24 -11.11
C GLN A 19 0.42 9.26 -11.89
N TRP A 20 -0.34 10.12 -11.21
CA TRP A 20 -1.10 11.18 -11.86
C TRP A 20 -0.20 12.20 -12.57
N ARG A 21 0.87 12.64 -11.89
CA ARG A 21 1.84 13.63 -12.41
C ARG A 21 2.57 13.17 -13.67
N LYS A 22 2.64 11.86 -13.95
CA LYS A 22 3.15 11.33 -15.23
C LYS A 22 2.27 11.73 -16.43
N LYS A 23 1.00 12.03 -16.20
CA LYS A 23 0.03 12.40 -17.25
C LYS A 23 -0.26 13.89 -17.26
N LYS A 24 -0.49 14.48 -16.08
CA LYS A 24 -0.80 15.92 -15.93
C LYS A 24 -0.26 16.45 -14.62
N ASP A 25 0.39 17.62 -14.66
CA ASP A 25 0.96 18.28 -13.49
C ASP A 25 0.00 19.28 -12.83
N GLU A 26 -1.26 18.85 -12.65
CA GLU A 26 -2.32 19.64 -12.02
C GLU A 26 -3.00 18.82 -10.91
N CYS A 27 -3.50 19.49 -9.87
CA CYS A 27 -4.24 18.83 -8.81
C CYS A 27 -5.47 18.10 -9.39
N PRO A 28 -5.67 16.80 -9.09
CA PRO A 28 -6.84 16.05 -9.58
C PRO A 28 -8.20 16.64 -9.17
N ILE A 29 -8.23 17.41 -8.08
CA ILE A 29 -9.48 17.94 -7.49
C ILE A 29 -9.74 19.36 -8.00
N CYS A 30 -8.81 20.29 -7.79
CA CYS A 30 -9.02 21.71 -8.10
C CYS A 30 -8.29 22.21 -9.35
N ARG A 31 -7.54 21.36 -10.04
CA ARG A 31 -6.78 21.68 -11.27
C ARG A 31 -5.72 22.77 -11.13
N GLN A 32 -5.40 23.21 -9.91
CA GLN A 32 -4.27 24.10 -9.67
C GLN A 32 -2.95 23.38 -9.99
N ALA A 33 -1.99 24.12 -10.55
CA ALA A 33 -0.65 23.60 -10.80
C ALA A 33 0.00 23.09 -9.52
N ILE A 34 0.69 21.96 -9.60
CA ILE A 34 1.35 21.34 -8.45
C ILE A 34 2.73 21.96 -8.27
N LEU A 35 2.83 22.91 -7.34
CA LEU A 35 4.06 23.64 -7.04
C LEU A 35 4.87 22.97 -5.93
N SER A 36 4.20 22.32 -4.97
CA SER A 36 4.84 21.64 -3.85
C SER A 36 4.04 20.43 -3.39
N GLN A 37 4.74 19.50 -2.73
CA GLN A 37 4.18 18.28 -2.15
C GLN A 37 4.87 18.02 -0.81
N THR A 38 4.11 18.01 0.27
CA THR A 38 4.64 17.82 1.63
C THR A 38 4.08 16.55 2.24
N ARG A 39 4.94 15.70 2.81
CA ARG A 39 4.48 14.51 3.56
C ARG A 39 3.72 14.94 4.81
N CYS A 40 2.54 14.37 5.04
CA CYS A 40 1.75 14.65 6.23
C CYS A 40 1.78 13.47 7.20
N LEU A 41 2.66 13.54 8.20
CA LEU A 41 2.80 12.49 9.23
C LEU A 41 1.54 12.33 10.07
N ALA A 42 0.82 13.43 10.35
CA ALA A 42 -0.43 13.37 11.09
C ALA A 42 -1.49 12.52 10.36
N LEU A 43 -1.58 12.67 9.03
CA LEU A 43 -2.47 11.84 8.21
C LEU A 43 -1.97 10.39 8.12
N ASP A 44 -0.66 10.16 8.01
CA ASP A 44 -0.10 8.81 8.06
C ASP A 44 -0.54 8.08 9.35
N ASN A 45 -0.35 8.74 10.49
CA ASN A 45 -0.66 8.20 11.80
C ASN A 45 -2.16 8.02 12.01
N CYS A 46 -2.98 9.01 11.65
CA CYS A 46 -4.43 8.90 11.85
C CYS A 46 -5.01 7.73 11.04
N ILE A 47 -4.54 7.52 9.80
CA ILE A 47 -5.01 6.41 8.98
C ILE A 47 -4.56 5.07 9.58
N ASN A 48 -3.34 4.99 10.10
CA ASN A 48 -2.87 3.75 10.76
C ASN A 48 -3.74 3.41 11.98
N SER A 49 -3.99 4.38 12.87
CA SER A 49 -4.86 4.18 14.04
C SER A 49 -6.31 3.86 13.66
N MET A 50 -6.84 4.47 12.59
CA MET A 50 -8.18 4.11 12.09
C MET A 50 -8.23 2.66 11.65
N VAL A 51 -7.21 2.19 10.92
CA VAL A 51 -7.18 0.82 10.38
C VAL A 51 -6.93 -0.23 11.47
N GLU A 52 -6.23 0.11 12.54
CA GLU A 52 -6.01 -0.77 13.69
C GLU A 52 -7.30 -1.26 14.34
N ASN A 53 -8.40 -0.52 14.21
CA ASN A 53 -9.69 -0.86 14.78
C ASN A 53 -10.65 -1.53 13.77
N LEU A 54 -10.20 -1.81 12.55
CA LEU A 54 -10.99 -2.47 11.50
C LEU A 54 -10.79 -4.00 11.48
N SER A 55 -11.59 -4.68 10.66
CA SER A 55 -11.52 -6.13 10.47
C SER A 55 -10.14 -6.60 10.00
N LEU A 56 -9.81 -7.86 10.31
CA LEU A 56 -8.55 -8.49 9.87
C LEU A 56 -8.41 -8.49 8.35
N ASP A 57 -9.50 -8.74 7.63
CA ASP A 57 -9.55 -8.66 6.16
C ASP A 57 -9.14 -7.27 5.65
N THR A 58 -9.70 -6.20 6.23
CA THR A 58 -9.37 -4.83 5.80
C THR A 58 -7.91 -4.48 6.08
N LYS A 59 -7.36 -4.94 7.22
CA LYS A 59 -5.95 -4.78 7.56
C LYS A 59 -5.05 -5.51 6.56
N ALA A 60 -5.37 -6.77 6.26
CA ALA A 60 -4.63 -7.58 5.29
C ALA A 60 -4.65 -6.94 3.89
N ARG A 61 -5.83 -6.54 3.40
CA ARG A 61 -5.98 -5.84 2.12
C ARG A 61 -5.11 -4.59 2.03
N ARG A 62 -5.07 -3.78 3.10
CA ARG A 62 -4.21 -2.59 3.16
C ARG A 62 -2.73 -2.98 3.13
N GLN A 63 -2.30 -4.00 3.86
CA GLN A 63 -0.92 -4.45 3.88
C GLN A 63 -0.45 -4.91 2.50
N THR A 64 -1.27 -5.70 1.80
CA THR A 64 -1.01 -6.12 0.42
C THR A 64 -0.82 -4.91 -0.50
N LEU A 65 -1.74 -3.95 -0.48
CA LEU A 65 -1.62 -2.73 -1.28
C LEU A 65 -0.38 -1.88 -0.94
N ILE A 66 0.07 -1.88 0.32
CA ILE A 66 1.29 -1.18 0.72
C ILE A 66 2.53 -1.91 0.20
N ALA A 67 2.56 -3.23 0.28
CA ALA A 67 3.66 -4.06 -0.21
C ALA A 67 3.83 -3.93 -1.73
N GLU A 68 2.74 -4.01 -2.48
CA GLU A 68 2.72 -3.83 -3.94
C GLU A 68 3.21 -2.46 -4.39
N ARG A 69 2.97 -1.42 -3.58
CA ARG A 69 3.32 -0.01 -3.90
C ARG A 69 4.66 0.42 -3.32
N LYS A 70 5.43 -0.49 -2.71
CA LYS A 70 6.76 -0.19 -2.19
C LYS A 70 7.72 -0.08 -3.37
N GLU A 71 7.88 1.13 -3.90
CA GLU A 71 8.92 1.43 -4.89
C GLU A 71 10.29 1.11 -4.27
N PRO A 72 11.25 0.52 -5.02
CA PRO A 72 12.64 0.49 -4.60
C PRO A 72 13.12 1.94 -4.56
N ASP A 73 13.43 2.43 -3.36
CA ASP A 73 13.98 3.77 -3.20
C ASP A 73 15.34 3.79 -3.91
N SER A 74 15.41 4.46 -5.08
CA SER A 74 16.64 4.60 -5.84
C SER A 74 17.57 5.57 -5.11
N ALA A 75 18.38 5.04 -4.20
CA ALA A 75 19.61 5.65 -3.71
C ALA A 75 20.56 4.53 -3.26
N GLU A 76 21.10 3.78 -4.22
CA GLU A 76 22.33 3.04 -3.98
C GLU A 76 23.49 4.04 -3.93
N VAL A 77 24.11 4.18 -2.75
CA VAL A 77 25.47 4.67 -2.65
C VAL A 77 26.36 3.43 -2.61
N MET A 78 26.92 3.07 -3.77
CA MET A 78 27.99 2.10 -3.89
C MET A 78 29.22 2.63 -3.14
N VAL A 79 29.60 1.96 -2.03
CA VAL A 79 30.94 2.11 -1.45
C VAL A 79 31.76 0.96 -1.99
N ILE A 80 32.73 1.27 -2.85
CA ILE A 80 33.72 0.32 -3.35
C ILE A 80 34.73 0.11 -2.21
N SER A 81 34.90 -1.13 -1.76
CA SER A 81 36.01 -1.54 -0.90
C SER A 81 36.47 -2.90 -1.39
N ASP A 82 37.53 -2.89 -2.21
CA ASP A 82 38.24 -4.09 -2.62
C ASP A 82 38.87 -4.74 -1.38
N GLY A 83 38.63 -6.04 -1.19
CA GLY A 83 39.13 -6.78 -0.05
C GLY A 83 38.72 -8.25 -0.11
N GLU A 84 39.38 -8.98 -0.99
CA GLU A 84 39.34 -10.44 -1.12
C GLU A 84 39.89 -11.10 0.16
N ASN A 85 39.14 -12.02 0.77
CA ASN A 85 39.73 -13.20 1.41
C ASN A 85 38.67 -14.31 1.61
N GLU A 86 38.99 -15.47 1.08
CA GLU A 86 38.23 -16.72 1.09
C GLU A 86 38.35 -17.47 2.44
N ASP A 87 37.49 -18.49 2.60
CA ASP A 87 37.58 -19.64 3.52
C ASP A 87 37.30 -19.41 5.03
N THR A 88 36.50 -20.19 5.78
CA THR A 88 36.05 -21.60 5.68
C THR A 88 34.84 -21.87 6.62
N LEU A 89 34.11 -22.97 6.38
CA LEU A 89 33.02 -23.59 7.19
C LEU A 89 33.48 -23.93 8.64
N ASP A 90 32.68 -24.29 9.66
CA ASP A 90 31.50 -25.16 9.80
C ASP A 90 31.02 -25.04 11.27
N SER A 91 29.71 -25.16 11.54
CA SER A 91 29.20 -26.10 12.55
C SER A 91 27.68 -26.03 12.66
N SER A 92 27.10 -27.16 12.31
CA SER A 92 25.71 -27.59 12.44
C SER A 92 25.21 -27.67 13.88
N TRP A 93 23.94 -27.33 14.09
CA TRP A 93 23.13 -27.84 15.20
C TRP A 93 21.69 -28.06 14.71
N SER A 94 21.36 -29.32 14.43
CA SER A 94 20.01 -29.79 14.12
C SER A 94 19.23 -30.07 15.41
N SER A 95 17.90 -29.89 15.38
CA SER A 95 16.95 -30.81 16.00
C SER A 95 15.54 -30.59 15.46
N ASP A 96 14.88 -31.73 15.25
CA ASP A 96 13.73 -32.05 14.41
C ASP A 96 12.35 -31.60 14.93
N SER A 97 11.38 -31.46 14.01
CA SER A 97 10.03 -32.05 14.17
C SER A 97 9.22 -32.04 12.85
N GLU A 98 9.37 -33.12 12.08
CA GLU A 98 8.31 -34.01 11.54
C GLU A 98 6.96 -33.41 11.06
N TYR A 99 6.82 -33.44 9.72
CA TYR A 99 5.67 -33.62 8.82
C TYR A 99 4.19 -33.36 9.25
N SER A 100 3.45 -32.71 8.35
CA SER A 100 2.17 -33.26 7.87
C SER A 100 1.83 -32.73 6.48
N LEU A 101 1.58 -33.65 5.55
CA LEU A 101 1.28 -33.43 4.14
C LEU A 101 -0.21 -33.68 3.97
N VAL A 102 -0.95 -32.75 3.37
CA VAL A 102 -2.22 -33.07 2.71
C VAL A 102 -2.26 -32.45 1.32
N THR A 103 -2.82 -33.26 0.44
CA THR A 103 -2.75 -33.29 -1.01
C THR A 103 -3.38 -32.09 -1.72
N ILE A 104 -2.72 -31.71 -2.81
CA ILE A 104 -3.19 -30.91 -3.94
C ILE A 104 -4.51 -31.45 -4.49
N ASP A 105 -5.51 -30.57 -4.63
CA ASP A 105 -6.45 -30.65 -5.75
C ASP A 105 -6.58 -29.27 -6.40
N SER A 106 -6.46 -29.27 -7.72
CA SER A 106 -6.46 -28.10 -8.58
C SER A 106 -7.80 -28.01 -9.27
N SER A 107 -8.52 -26.90 -9.13
CA SER A 107 -9.50 -26.47 -10.15
C SER A 107 -9.77 -24.97 -10.05
N ILE A 108 -9.09 -24.27 -10.95
CA ILE A 108 -9.44 -22.95 -11.48
C ILE A 108 -10.92 -22.89 -11.89
N HIS A 109 -11.61 -21.81 -11.50
CA HIS A 109 -12.59 -21.17 -12.37
C HIS A 109 -12.64 -19.67 -12.07
N LEU A 110 -12.32 -18.90 -13.10
CA LEU A 110 -12.59 -17.48 -13.23
C LEU A 110 -14.11 -17.27 -13.25
N ASP A 111 -14.62 -16.26 -12.53
CA ASP A 111 -15.40 -15.18 -13.17
C ASP A 111 -15.57 -13.94 -12.25
N SER A 112 -14.99 -12.83 -12.71
CA SER A 112 -15.52 -11.46 -12.77
C SER A 112 -16.28 -10.80 -11.59
N SER A 113 -15.66 -9.74 -11.06
CA SER A 113 -16.30 -8.47 -10.62
C SER A 113 -16.94 -7.73 -11.83
N PRO A 114 -17.63 -6.55 -11.76
CA PRO A 114 -17.90 -5.59 -10.67
C PRO A 114 -19.31 -4.92 -10.74
N PHE A 115 -19.46 -3.77 -10.06
CA PHE A 115 -20.57 -2.77 -10.02
C PHE A 115 -21.35 -2.77 -8.69
N SER A 116 -21.03 -1.90 -7.72
CA SER A 116 -21.27 -0.43 -7.69
C SER A 116 -22.78 -0.15 -7.80
N ILE A 117 -23.47 0.48 -6.85
CA ILE A 117 -23.31 1.86 -6.39
C ILE A 117 -24.04 2.05 -5.05
N CYS A 118 -23.45 2.82 -4.13
CA CYS A 118 -24.16 3.47 -3.03
C CYS A 118 -25.02 4.62 -3.55
N SER A 119 -26.29 4.74 -3.13
CA SER A 119 -26.92 6.05 -2.96
C SER A 119 -27.88 6.03 -1.77
N LEU A 120 -27.56 6.93 -0.85
CA LEU A 120 -28.33 7.35 0.31
C LEU A 120 -29.23 8.50 -0.15
N GLU A 121 -30.56 8.40 -0.09
CA GLU A 121 -31.44 9.57 -0.13
C GLU A 121 -32.64 9.40 0.84
N SER A 122 -32.58 10.23 1.89
CA SER A 122 -33.66 10.93 2.61
C SER A 122 -34.94 10.20 3.04
N CYS A 123 -35.16 10.16 4.35
CA CYS A 123 -36.47 10.05 4.98
C CYS A 123 -37.13 11.44 4.98
N ASP A 124 -38.36 11.56 4.46
CA ASP A 124 -39.28 12.65 4.76
C ASP A 124 -40.74 12.13 4.70
N GLU A 125 -41.57 12.72 5.55
CA GLU A 125 -42.85 12.23 6.11
C GLU A 125 -44.04 12.29 5.14
N SER A 126 -45.10 11.49 5.41
CA SER A 126 -46.44 12.04 5.70
C SER A 126 -47.47 10.92 5.96
N GLU A 127 -48.19 11.10 7.07
CA GLU A 127 -49.29 10.30 7.64
C GLU A 127 -50.59 10.32 6.80
N ASP A 128 -51.42 9.29 6.99
CA ASP A 128 -52.89 9.37 7.05
C ASP A 128 -53.42 8.34 8.08
#